data_AF-A0A3N5NSP2-F1
#
_entry.id   AF-A0A3N5NSP2-F1
#
_cell.length_a   1.000
_cell.length_b   1.000
_cell.length_c   1.000
_cell.angle_alpha   90.00
_cell.angle_beta   90.00
_cell.angle_gamma   90.00
#
_symmetry.space_group_name_H-M   'P 1'
#
loop_
_entity.id
_entity.type
_entity.pdbx_description
1 polymer ?
#
loop_
_entity_poly.entity_id
_entity_poly.type
_entity_poly.pdbx_seq_one_letter_code
_entity_poly.pdbx_strand_id
1 'polypeptide(L)'
;MRPQNGQGGAAPRPGISPFAAALLSFLVPGSGQFLLGKRQRGLGFFLTIAILGALILALGAVALLAPLALLWLWAPLDAYRLAAGRPARITVPVLLAILIFYGLGVQVVEVRPDRLIGGWASVRPFLMALTQPELLEYPTEDRLGFIPFQVPCVDPLPEVG
;
A
#
# COMPACT_ATOMS: atom_id res chain seq x y z
N MET A 1 38.48 -2.11 45.44
CA MET A 1 37.96 -1.28 44.33
C MET A 1 36.72 -1.96 43.76
N ARG A 2 35.54 -1.32 43.85
CA ARG A 2 34.28 -1.76 43.22
C ARG A 2 34.08 -1.01 41.91
N PRO A 3 33.74 -1.66 40.79
CA PRO A 3 32.99 -1.02 39.75
C PRO A 3 31.49 -1.27 40.00
N GLN A 4 30.77 -0.21 40.36
CA GLN A 4 29.32 -0.13 40.17
C GLN A 4 29.10 0.21 38.70
N ASN A 5 28.43 -0.65 37.93
CA ASN A 5 28.08 -0.32 36.56
C ASN A 5 26.59 -0.58 36.30
N GLY A 6 25.83 0.52 36.28
CA GLY A 6 24.70 0.70 35.37
C GLY A 6 23.43 -0.10 35.65
N GLN A 7 22.83 0.05 36.84
CA GLN A 7 21.38 -0.16 36.96
C GLN A 7 20.65 0.96 36.17
N GLY A 8 20.38 0.70 34.89
CA GLY A 8 19.48 1.49 34.05
C GLY A 8 18.08 0.86 33.93
N GLY A 9 17.69 0.03 34.91
CA GLY A 9 16.34 -0.52 35.00
C GLY A 9 15.37 0.60 35.32
N ALA A 10 14.79 1.22 34.29
CA ALA A 10 13.74 2.22 34.41
C ALA A 10 12.58 1.65 35.23
N ALA A 11 12.53 2.02 36.51
CA ALA A 11 11.42 1.72 37.39
C ALA A 11 10.11 2.23 36.75
N PRO A 12 9.01 1.46 36.79
CA PRO A 12 7.70 1.93 36.33
C PRO A 12 7.31 3.14 37.17
N ARG A 13 7.17 4.33 36.56
CA ARG A 13 6.70 5.53 37.28
C ARG A 13 5.26 5.28 37.75
N PRO A 14 5.00 5.21 39.08
CA PRO A 14 3.67 4.99 39.60
C PRO A 14 2.95 6.35 39.68
N GLY A 15 1.72 6.44 39.17
CA GLY A 15 0.87 7.61 39.41
C GLY A 15 -0.23 7.88 38.39
N ILE A 16 -0.17 7.31 37.18
CA ILE A 16 -1.22 7.51 36.17
C ILE A 16 -2.13 6.29 36.17
N SER A 17 -3.40 6.49 36.53
CA SER A 17 -4.38 5.42 36.49
C SER A 17 -4.54 4.92 35.04
N PRO A 18 -4.60 3.60 34.80
CA PRO A 18 -4.76 3.03 33.45
C PRO A 18 -5.99 3.60 32.73
N PHE A 19 -7.01 3.95 33.51
CA PHE A 19 -8.24 4.57 33.04
C PHE A 19 -8.04 6.02 32.60
N ALA A 20 -7.26 6.83 33.33
CA ALA A 20 -6.93 8.20 32.91
C ALA A 20 -6.12 8.22 31.60
N ALA A 21 -5.19 7.28 31.41
CA ALA A 21 -4.45 7.15 30.15
C ALA A 21 -5.36 6.75 28.97
N ALA A 22 -6.37 5.90 29.21
CA ALA A 22 -7.36 5.54 28.21
C ALA A 22 -8.29 6.71 27.86
N LEU A 23 -8.77 7.44 28.87
CA LEU A 23 -9.66 8.60 28.70
C LEU A 23 -8.97 9.75 27.96
N LEU A 24 -7.70 10.01 28.25
CA LEU A 24 -6.91 11.00 27.51
C LEU A 24 -6.76 10.58 26.04
N SER A 25 -6.38 9.32 25.78
CA SER A 25 -6.30 8.79 24.41
C SER A 25 -7.65 8.78 23.68
N PHE A 26 -8.77 8.80 24.41
CA PHE A 26 -10.11 8.93 23.84
C PHE A 26 -10.44 10.39 23.50
N LEU A 27 -9.90 11.38 24.21
CA LEU A 27 -10.13 12.79 23.85
C LEU A 27 -9.20 13.23 22.70
N VAL A 28 -7.93 12.81 22.76
CA VAL A 28 -6.93 13.08 21.73
C VAL A 28 -6.16 11.78 21.48
N PRO A 29 -6.31 11.15 20.29
CA PRO A 29 -5.63 9.89 20.01
C PRO A 29 -4.11 10.07 20.13
N GLY A 30 -3.47 9.23 20.94
CA GLY A 30 -2.03 9.27 21.19
C GLY A 30 -1.59 10.04 22.45
N SER A 31 -2.47 10.82 23.09
CA SER A 31 -2.13 11.62 24.28
C SER A 31 -1.84 10.77 25.53
N GLY A 32 -2.55 9.65 25.72
CA GLY A 32 -2.27 8.70 26.81
C GLY A 32 -0.90 8.02 26.67
N GLN A 33 -0.45 7.75 25.44
CA GLN A 33 0.88 7.18 25.19
C GLN A 33 2.01 8.21 25.34
N PHE A 34 1.71 9.49 25.12
CA PHE A 34 2.64 10.59 25.36
C PHE A 34 2.95 10.77 26.85
N LEU A 35 1.94 10.62 27.72
CA LEU A 35 2.07 10.66 29.18
C LEU A 35 2.82 9.45 29.76
N LEU A 36 2.66 8.27 29.16
CA LEU A 36 3.37 7.03 29.54
C LEU A 36 4.85 7.01 29.09
N GLY A 37 5.38 8.12 28.56
CA GLY A 37 6.78 8.25 28.14
C GLY A 37 7.10 7.64 26.77
N LYS A 38 6.13 6.99 26.10
CA LYS A 38 6.30 6.42 24.75
C LYS A 38 5.87 7.41 23.66
N ARG A 39 6.50 8.59 23.67
CA ARG A 39 6.18 9.74 22.79
C ARG A 39 6.16 9.40 21.30
N GLN A 40 7.11 8.57 20.84
CA GLN A 40 7.20 8.15 19.43
C GLN A 40 5.94 7.41 18.95
N ARG A 41 5.35 6.56 19.79
CA ARG A 41 4.11 5.85 19.44
C ARG A 41 2.88 6.75 19.51
N GLY A 42 2.77 7.57 20.54
CA GLY A 42 1.67 8.53 20.67
C GLY A 42 1.62 9.49 19.48
N LEU A 43 2.77 10.04 19.08
CA LEU A 43 2.86 10.90 17.90
C LEU A 43 2.54 10.15 16.62
N GLY A 44 3.04 8.92 16.44
CA GLY A 44 2.73 8.09 15.27
C GLY A 44 1.22 7.83 15.11
N PHE A 45 0.52 7.50 16.20
CA PHE A 45 -0.94 7.32 16.17
C PHE A 45 -1.68 8.61 15.84
N PHE A 46 -1.32 9.72 16.50
CA PHE A 46 -1.92 11.03 16.24
C PHE A 46 -1.77 11.43 14.77
N LEU A 47 -0.54 11.36 14.25
CA LEU A 47 -0.21 11.77 12.89
C LEU A 47 -0.91 10.88 11.86
N THR A 48 -0.96 9.57 12.10
CA THR A 48 -1.65 8.61 11.22
C THR A 48 -3.15 8.89 11.15
N ILE A 49 -3.80 9.06 12.31
CA ILE A 49 -5.24 9.33 12.36
C ILE A 49 -5.56 10.70 11.76
N ALA A 50 -4.72 11.72 12.02
CA ALA A 50 -4.90 13.05 11.46
C ALA A 50 -4.76 13.06 9.92
N ILE A 51 -3.72 12.42 9.38
CA ILE A 51 -3.50 12.32 7.93
C ILE A 51 -4.63 11.52 7.27
N LEU A 52 -4.96 10.34 7.81
CA LEU A 52 -6.04 9.51 7.25
C LEU A 52 -7.39 10.23 7.31
N GLY A 53 -7.70 10.89 8.42
CA GLY A 53 -8.92 11.68 8.57
C GLY A 53 -8.99 12.83 7.57
N ALA A 54 -7.89 13.58 7.39
CA ALA A 54 -7.81 14.65 6.41
C ALA A 54 -8.02 14.13 4.98
N LEU A 55 -7.39 13.01 4.61
CA LEU A 55 -7.58 12.38 3.31
C LEU A 55 -9.04 11.94 3.11
N ILE A 56 -9.63 11.26 4.10
CA ILE A 56 -11.02 10.77 4.00
C ILE A 56 -11.99 11.93 3.78
N LEU A 57 -11.82 13.03 4.52
CA LEU A 57 -12.67 14.22 4.37
C LEU A 57 -12.45 14.93 3.04
N ALA A 58 -11.19 15.07 2.60
CA ALA A 58 -10.86 15.71 1.32
C ALA A 58 -11.41 14.93 0.11
N LEU A 59 -11.43 13.60 0.18
CA LEU A 59 -11.94 12.73 -0.89
C LEU A 59 -13.44 12.44 -0.77
N GLY A 60 -14.12 12.92 0.29
CA GLY A 60 -15.54 12.62 0.53
C GLY A 60 -15.83 11.14 0.78
N ALA A 61 -14.83 10.35 1.19
CA ALA A 61 -14.92 8.90 1.34
C ALA A 61 -15.57 8.50 2.69
N VAL A 62 -16.80 8.94 2.94
CA VAL A 62 -17.52 8.78 4.22
C VAL A 62 -17.57 7.32 4.70
N ALA A 63 -17.61 6.35 3.77
CA ALA A 63 -17.56 4.92 4.09
C ALA A 63 -16.30 4.50 4.88
N LEU A 64 -15.18 5.21 4.72
CA LEU A 64 -13.91 4.94 5.42
C LEU A 64 -13.86 5.56 6.82
N LEU A 65 -14.88 6.33 7.23
CA LEU A 65 -14.98 6.80 8.61
C LEU A 65 -15.20 5.64 9.59
N ALA A 66 -15.87 4.57 9.19
CA ALA A 66 -16.09 3.40 10.04
C ALA A 66 -14.77 2.71 10.46
N PRO A 67 -13.86 2.31 9.54
CA PRO A 67 -12.57 1.76 9.93
C PRO A 67 -11.66 2.79 10.61
N LEU A 68 -11.77 4.09 10.27
CA LEU A 68 -11.05 5.16 10.97
C LEU A 68 -11.51 5.29 12.44
N ALA A 69 -12.81 5.24 12.70
CA ALA A 69 -13.36 5.24 14.05
C ALA A 69 -12.88 4.00 14.83
N LEU A 70 -12.82 2.83 14.18
CA LEU A 70 -12.30 1.63 14.80
C LEU A 70 -10.80 1.74 15.16
N LEU A 71 -10.00 2.35 14.28
CA LEU A 71 -8.59 2.69 14.56
C LEU A 71 -8.48 3.68 15.72
N TRP A 72 -9.37 4.66 15.79
CA TRP A 72 -9.43 5.64 16.86
C TRP A 72 -9.79 5.02 18.21
N LEU A 73 -10.79 4.13 18.26
CA LEU A 73 -11.14 3.35 19.47
C LEU A 73 -10.02 2.39 19.89
N TRP A 74 -9.17 1.96 18.96
CA TRP A 74 -8.02 1.10 19.28
C TRP A 74 -6.92 1.85 20.06
N ALA A 75 -6.76 3.17 19.85
CA ALA A 75 -5.71 3.96 20.51
C ALA A 75 -5.84 4.00 22.06
N PRO A 76 -7.04 4.17 22.65
CA PRO A 76 -7.29 3.99 24.09
C PRO A 76 -6.95 2.60 24.62
N LEU A 77 -7.34 1.54 23.89
CA LEU A 77 -7.07 0.15 24.27
C LEU A 77 -5.58 -0.16 24.30
N ASP A 78 -4.83 0.35 23.32
CA ASP A 78 -3.38 0.19 23.29
C ASP A 78 -2.70 0.97 24.44
N ALA A 79 -3.17 2.19 24.75
CA ALA A 79 -2.70 2.95 25.91
C ALA A 79 -3.00 2.23 27.24
N TYR A 80 -4.18 1.64 27.39
CA TYR A 80 -4.54 0.82 28.56
C TYR A 80 -3.64 -0.41 28.70
N ARG A 81 -3.40 -1.14 27.61
CA ARG A 81 -2.51 -2.32 27.61
C ARG A 81 -1.07 -1.96 27.94
N LEU A 82 -0.61 -0.82 27.43
CA LEU A 82 0.72 -0.28 27.73
C LEU A 82 0.86 0.11 29.21
N ALA A 83 -0.18 0.73 29.79
CA ALA A 83 -0.24 1.04 31.22
C ALA A 83 -0.33 -0.22 32.10
N ALA A 84 -1.00 -1.28 31.62
CA ALA A 84 -1.12 -2.57 32.29
C ALA A 84 0.12 -3.49 32.13
N GLY A 85 1.21 -3.01 31.51
CA GLY A 85 2.43 -3.78 31.32
C GLY A 85 2.33 -4.93 30.30
N ARG A 86 1.25 -4.99 29.51
CA ARG A 86 1.08 -6.00 28.45
C ARG A 86 1.82 -5.59 27.18
N PRO A 87 2.32 -6.55 26.37
CA PRO A 87 2.96 -6.24 25.11
C PRO A 87 1.96 -5.55 24.17
N ALA A 88 2.31 -4.34 23.72
CA ALA A 88 1.50 -3.57 22.77
C ALA A 88 1.48 -4.26 21.41
N ARG A 89 0.29 -4.41 20.83
CA ARG A 89 0.06 -5.21 19.62
C ARG A 89 -0.18 -4.28 18.43
N ILE A 90 0.86 -4.10 17.62
CA ILE A 90 0.84 -3.17 16.46
C ILE A 90 0.14 -3.74 15.21
N THR A 91 -0.07 -5.05 15.16
CA THR A 91 -0.65 -5.73 14.00
C THR A 91 -2.05 -5.22 13.63
N VAL A 92 -2.91 -5.01 14.64
CA VAL A 92 -4.30 -4.57 14.44
C VAL A 92 -4.38 -3.16 13.85
N PRO A 93 -3.73 -2.13 14.44
CA PRO A 93 -3.79 -0.78 13.89
C PRO A 93 -3.12 -0.68 12.51
N VAL A 94 -2.08 -1.49 12.24
CA VAL A 94 -1.46 -1.57 10.91
C VAL A 94 -2.42 -2.16 9.88
N LEU A 95 -3.11 -3.26 10.19
CA LEU A 95 -4.12 -3.84 9.31
C LEU A 95 -5.24 -2.85 8.99
N LEU A 96 -5.73 -2.12 10.00
CA LEU A 96 -6.74 -1.08 9.80
C LEU A 96 -6.22 0.07 8.93
N ALA A 97 -5.00 0.53 9.15
CA ALA A 97 -4.39 1.56 8.30
C ALA A 97 -4.26 1.11 6.84
N ILE A 98 -3.79 -0.13 6.60
CA ILE A 98 -3.68 -0.72 5.26
C ILE A 98 -5.06 -0.77 4.59
N LEU A 99 -6.09 -1.23 5.31
CA LEU A 99 -7.46 -1.27 4.80
C LEU A 99 -7.97 0.11 4.37
N ILE A 100 -7.72 1.13 5.20
CA ILE A 100 -8.12 2.52 4.89
C ILE A 100 -7.35 3.04 3.68
N PHE A 101 -6.03 2.85 3.61
CA PHE A 101 -5.21 3.28 2.48
C PHE A 101 -5.64 2.60 1.18
N TYR A 102 -5.93 1.31 1.21
CA TYR A 102 -6.43 0.58 0.05
C TYR A 102 -7.78 1.15 -0.43
N GLY A 103 -8.71 1.41 0.50
CA GLY A 103 -9.99 2.04 0.18
C GLY A 103 -9.86 3.44 -0.40
N LEU A 104 -8.93 4.26 0.13
CA LEU A 104 -8.60 5.57 -0.44
C LEU A 104 -8.05 5.42 -1.87
N GLY A 105 -7.16 4.44 -2.11
CA GLY A 105 -6.62 4.17 -3.45
C GLY A 105 -7.70 3.81 -4.46
N VAL A 106 -8.69 2.99 -4.09
CA VAL A 106 -9.83 2.67 -4.94
C VAL A 106 -10.63 3.92 -5.32
N GLN A 107 -10.83 4.84 -4.37
CA GLN A 107 -11.53 6.10 -4.63
C GLN A 107 -10.72 7.04 -5.53
N VAL A 108 -9.42 7.20 -5.30
CA VAL A 108 -8.53 8.08 -6.09
C VAL A 108 -8.41 7.61 -7.54
N VAL A 109 -8.30 6.30 -7.73
CA VAL A 109 -8.12 5.69 -9.07
C VAL A 109 -9.47 5.43 -9.75
N GLU A 110 -10.59 5.85 -9.14
CA GLU A 110 -11.97 5.61 -9.60
C GLU A 110 -12.21 4.16 -10.04
N VAL A 111 -11.57 3.21 -9.34
CA VAL A 111 -11.65 1.79 -9.67
C VAL A 111 -13.06 1.34 -9.37
N ARG A 112 -13.89 1.16 -10.40
CA ARG A 112 -15.23 0.59 -10.28
C ARG A 112 -15.12 -0.94 -10.13
N PRO A 113 -15.18 -1.50 -8.91
CA PRO A 113 -14.92 -2.92 -8.68
C PRO A 113 -15.95 -3.80 -9.38
N ASP A 114 -17.18 -3.30 -9.46
CA ASP A 114 -18.33 -3.95 -10.09
C ASP A 114 -18.09 -4.16 -11.60
N ARG A 115 -17.43 -3.19 -12.25
CA ARG A 115 -17.07 -3.28 -13.66
C ARG A 115 -15.84 -4.13 -13.91
N LEU A 116 -14.93 -4.22 -12.94
CA LEU A 116 -13.76 -5.10 -13.05
C LEU A 116 -14.17 -6.57 -13.04
N ILE A 117 -15.05 -6.95 -12.11
CA ILE A 117 -15.49 -8.35 -11.99
C ILE A 117 -16.54 -8.66 -13.06
N GLY A 118 -17.52 -7.78 -13.27
CA GLY A 118 -18.58 -7.99 -14.26
C GLY A 118 -18.13 -7.83 -15.71
N GLY A 119 -17.15 -6.94 -15.98
CA GLY A 119 -16.63 -6.68 -17.33
C GLY A 119 -15.51 -7.63 -17.78
N TRP A 120 -15.05 -8.53 -16.91
CA TRP A 120 -13.95 -9.45 -17.19
C TRP A 120 -14.19 -10.31 -18.45
N ALA A 121 -15.42 -10.79 -18.63
CA ALA A 121 -15.81 -11.57 -19.81
C ALA A 121 -15.60 -10.78 -21.12
N SER A 122 -15.86 -9.47 -21.09
CA SER A 122 -15.74 -8.57 -22.24
C SER A 122 -14.29 -8.17 -22.53
N VAL A 123 -13.42 -8.13 -21.50
CA VAL A 123 -12.01 -7.72 -21.63
C VAL A 123 -11.11 -8.88 -22.06
N ARG A 124 -11.46 -10.12 -21.69
CA ARG A 124 -10.72 -11.35 -22.05
C ARG A 124 -10.34 -11.46 -23.55
N PRO A 125 -11.25 -11.23 -24.53
CA PRO A 125 -10.89 -11.35 -25.94
C PRO A 125 -9.84 -10.32 -26.38
N PHE A 126 -9.84 -9.11 -25.82
CA PHE A 126 -8.82 -8.09 -26.12
C PHE A 126 -7.47 -8.44 -25.52
N LEU A 127 -7.43 -8.99 -24.30
CA LEU A 127 -6.19 -9.48 -23.70
C LEU A 127 -5.61 -10.65 -24.50
N MET A 128 -6.46 -11.56 -24.98
CA MET A 128 -6.07 -12.63 -25.89
C MET A 128 -5.51 -12.07 -27.20
N ALA A 129 -6.09 -10.99 -27.73
CA ALA A 129 -5.61 -10.31 -28.93
C ALA A 129 -4.24 -9.65 -28.72
N LEU A 130 -4.00 -9.05 -27.55
CA LEU A 130 -2.70 -8.47 -27.20
C LEU A 130 -1.60 -9.52 -26.98
N THR A 131 -1.97 -10.76 -26.66
CA THR A 131 -1.03 -11.89 -26.60
C THR A 131 -0.80 -12.57 -27.95
N GLN A 132 -1.33 -12.01 -29.05
CA GLN A 132 -1.06 -12.53 -30.39
C GLN A 132 0.36 -12.13 -30.85
N PRO A 133 1.09 -13.04 -31.50
CA PRO A 133 2.46 -12.81 -31.95
C PRO A 133 2.59 -11.71 -33.03
N GLU A 134 1.52 -11.37 -33.76
CA GLU A 134 1.58 -10.33 -34.79
C GLU A 134 1.85 -8.91 -34.24
N LEU A 135 1.60 -8.66 -32.95
CA LEU A 135 1.97 -7.38 -32.29
C LEU A 135 3.44 -7.33 -31.84
N LEU A 136 4.14 -8.48 -31.85
CA LEU A 136 5.57 -8.60 -31.52
C LEU A 136 6.45 -8.67 -32.77
N GLU A 137 5.85 -8.86 -33.95
CA GLU A 137 6.55 -8.80 -35.23
C GLU A 137 6.65 -7.33 -35.67
N TYR A 138 7.89 -6.88 -35.89
CA TYR A 138 8.16 -5.55 -36.41
C TYR A 138 7.65 -5.48 -37.86
N PRO A 139 7.03 -4.38 -38.31
CA PRO A 139 6.62 -4.24 -39.70
C PRO A 139 7.86 -4.27 -40.61
N THR A 140 8.14 -5.42 -41.20
CA THR A 140 9.14 -5.56 -42.27
C THR A 140 8.49 -5.17 -43.58
N GLU A 141 8.85 -3.98 -44.08
CA GLU A 141 8.43 -3.50 -45.39
C GLU A 141 9.29 -4.22 -46.45
N ASP A 142 8.72 -5.25 -47.09
CA ASP A 142 9.39 -5.96 -48.19
C ASP A 142 9.47 -5.05 -49.43
N ARG A 143 10.60 -4.35 -49.56
CA ARG A 143 10.94 -3.61 -50.78
C ARG A 143 11.45 -4.57 -51.84
N LEU A 144 10.55 -5.08 -52.66
CA LEU A 144 10.88 -5.81 -53.87
C LEU A 144 11.39 -4.83 -54.94
N GLY A 145 12.70 -4.83 -55.17
CA GLY A 145 13.35 -4.10 -56.26
C GLY A 145 13.68 -5.01 -57.42
N PHE A 146 13.12 -4.74 -58.61
CA PHE A 146 13.52 -5.42 -59.84
C PHE A 146 14.72 -4.69 -60.44
N ILE A 147 15.86 -5.37 -60.53
CA ILE A 147 17.04 -4.87 -61.23
C ILE A 147 17.16 -5.57 -62.59
N PRO A 148 17.43 -4.84 -63.68
CA PRO A 148 17.81 -5.47 -64.93
C PRO A 148 19.20 -6.08 -64.74
N PHE A 149 19.28 -7.41 -64.74
CA PHE A 149 20.56 -8.13 -64.82
C PHE A 149 20.71 -8.67 -66.24
N GLN A 150 21.81 -8.33 -66.90
CA GLN A 150 22.15 -8.92 -68.19
C GLN A 150 22.89 -10.23 -67.94
N VAL A 151 22.28 -11.33 -68.37
CA VAL A 151 22.96 -12.62 -68.47
C VAL A 151 23.79 -12.56 -69.76
N PRO A 152 25.13 -12.67 -69.70
CA PRO A 152 25.92 -12.80 -70.90
C PRO A 152 25.49 -14.05 -71.65
N CYS A 153 24.99 -13.89 -72.88
CA CYS A 153 24.71 -15.01 -73.77
C CYS A 153 26.04 -15.63 -74.19
N VAL A 154 26.54 -16.58 -73.40
CA VAL A 154 27.66 -17.44 -73.81
C VAL A 154 27.05 -18.68 -74.47
N ASP A 155 27.28 -18.82 -75.77
CA ASP A 155 27.02 -20.06 -76.48
C ASP A 155 28.31 -20.88 -76.59
N PRO A 156 28.28 -22.20 -76.29
CA PRO A 156 27.13 -22.96 -75.79
C PRO A 156 26.96 -22.83 -74.25
N LEU A 157 25.70 -22.85 -73.78
CA LEU A 157 25.37 -22.99 -72.36
C LEU A 157 25.95 -24.30 -71.78
N PRO A 158 26.52 -24.31 -70.57
CA PRO A 158 26.90 -25.54 -69.90
C PRO A 158 25.67 -26.39 -69.59
N GLU A 159 25.73 -27.69 -69.85
CA GLU A 159 24.63 -28.62 -69.55
C GLU A 159 24.37 -28.64 -68.04
N VAL A 160 23.09 -28.50 -67.68
CA VAL A 160 22.59 -28.64 -66.32
C VAL A 160 22.68 -30.11 -65.90
N GLY A 161 23.76 -30.46 -65.20
CA GLY A 161 23.93 -31.74 -64.51
C GLY A 161 23.25 -31.78 -63.15
#